data_AF-A0A818P454-F1
#
_entry.id   AF-A0A818P454-F1
#
_cell.length_a   1.000
_cell.length_b   1.000
_cell.length_c   1.000
_cell.angle_alpha   90.00
_cell.angle_beta   90.00
_cell.angle_gamma   90.00
#
_symmetry.space_group_name_H-M   'P 1'
#
loop_
_entity.id
_entity.type
_entity.pdbx_description
1 polymer ?
#
loop_
_entity_poly.entity_id
_entity_poly.type
_entity_poly.pdbx_seq_one_letter_code
_entity_poly.pdbx_strand_id
1 'polypeptide(L)' 'DVVKFLILKGAHVNVQNRYGVSPLLLCAESGNYELVQALVQAGANVNITPQGELAEENFLAGQ' A
#
# COMPACT_ATOMS: atom_id res chain seq x y z
N ASP A 1 -16.35 -5.86 -0.42
CA ASP A 1 -15.93 -4.52 -0.89
C ASP A 1 -15.82 -3.45 0.20
N VAL A 2 -15.03 -3.68 1.27
CA VAL A 2 -14.80 -2.64 2.28
C VAL A 2 -13.84 -1.56 1.77
N VAL A 3 -12.81 -1.96 1.02
CA VAL A 3 -11.81 -1.04 0.44
C VAL A 3 -12.46 -0.03 -0.50
N LYS A 4 -13.31 -0.48 -1.44
CA LYS A 4 -14.05 0.40 -2.36
C LYS A 4 -14.98 1.36 -1.61
N PHE A 5 -15.66 0.87 -0.57
CA PHE A 5 -16.51 1.72 0.27
C PHE A 5 -15.71 2.83 0.97
N LEU A 6 -14.54 2.50 1.53
CA LEU A 6 -13.66 3.48 2.17
C LEU A 6 -13.13 4.52 1.18
N ILE A 7 -12.71 4.09 0.00
CA ILE A 7 -12.28 4.98 -1.09
C ILE A 7 -13.41 5.95 -1.46
N LEU A 8 -14.64 5.45 -1.63
CA LEU A 8 -15.82 6.27 -1.93
C LEU A 8 -16.15 7.27 -0.81
N LYS A 9 -15.76 6.99 0.44
CA LYS A 9 -15.90 7.91 1.58
C LYS A 9 -14.74 8.91 1.71
N GLY A 10 -13.82 8.94 0.76
CA GLY A 10 -12.69 9.87 0.74
C GLY A 10 -11.49 9.41 1.56
N ALA A 11 -11.35 8.10 1.80
CA ALA A 11 -10.17 7.57 2.46
C ALA A 11 -8.90 7.89 1.64
N HIS A 12 -7.85 8.34 2.33
CA HIS A 12 -6.57 8.62 1.71
C HIS A 12 -5.83 7.32 1.38
N VAL A 13 -5.67 7.02 0.10
CA VAL A 13 -5.09 5.75 -0.41
C VAL A 13 -3.56 5.67 -0.31
N ASN A 14 -2.90 6.78 0.03
CA ASN A 14 -1.44 6.91 0.06
C ASN A 14 -0.85 6.97 1.48
N VAL A 15 -1.68 6.79 2.52
CA VAL A 15 -1.22 6.88 3.92
C VAL A 15 -0.36 5.68 4.25
N GLN A 16 0.83 5.89 4.80
CA GLN A 16 1.69 4.82 5.27
C GLN A 16 1.40 4.52 6.75
N ASN A 17 1.48 3.25 7.14
CA ASN A 17 1.47 2.88 8.55
C ASN A 17 2.81 3.25 9.23
N ARG A 18 2.95 2.94 10.53
CA ARG A 18 4.19 3.23 11.30
C ARG A 18 5.46 2.60 10.72
N TYR A 19 5.32 1.60 9.85
CA TYR A 19 6.43 0.89 9.20
C TYR A 19 6.71 1.41 7.79
N GLY A 20 6.01 2.45 7.34
CA GLY A 20 6.13 2.94 5.97
C GLY A 20 5.29 2.14 4.96
N VAL A 21 4.45 1.20 5.38
CA VAL A 21 3.69 0.37 4.43
C VAL A 21 2.45 1.12 3.97
N SER A 22 2.30 1.27 2.66
CA SER A 22 1.08 1.83 2.04
C SER A 22 0.00 0.75 1.86
N PRO A 23 -1.29 1.13 1.73
CA PRO A 23 -2.36 0.20 1.40
C PRO A 23 -2.07 -0.61 0.14
N LEU A 24 -1.41 0.02 -0.84
CA LEU A 24 -1.03 -0.64 -2.09
C LEU A 24 0.03 -1.73 -1.86
N LEU A 25 1.02 -1.47 -1.00
CA LEU A 25 2.07 -2.44 -0.68
C LEU A 25 1.49 -3.66 0.05
N LEU A 26 0.59 -3.45 1.03
CA LEU A 26 -0.15 -4.54 1.68
C LEU A 26 -0.95 -5.39 0.68
N CYS A 27 -1.61 -4.73 -0.29
CA CYS A 27 -2.38 -5.45 -1.30
C CYS A 27 -1.47 -6.25 -2.23
N ALA A 28 -0.31 -5.70 -2.60
CA ALA A 28 0.68 -6.37 -3.43
C ALA A 28 1.25 -7.62 -2.74
N GLU A 29 1.59 -7.54 -1.45
CA GLU A 29 2.05 -8.69 -0.65
C GLU A 29 0.98 -9.78 -0.54
N SER A 30 -0.29 -9.40 -0.43
CA SER A 30 -1.41 -10.34 -0.37
C SER A 30 -1.74 -11.01 -1.73
N GLY A 31 -1.12 -10.59 -2.83
CA GLY A 31 -1.38 -11.11 -4.18
C GLY A 31 -2.77 -10.77 -4.72
N ASN A 32 -3.46 -9.80 -4.13
CA ASN A 32 -4.88 -9.57 -4.34
C ASN A 32 -5.11 -8.53 -5.46
N TYR A 33 -5.14 -9.00 -6.70
CA TYR A 33 -5.13 -8.16 -7.90
C TYR A 33 -6.32 -7.20 -7.97
N GLU A 34 -7.52 -7.62 -7.57
CA GLU A 34 -8.69 -6.73 -7.60
C GLU A 34 -8.53 -5.53 -6.65
N LEU A 35 -7.90 -5.72 -5.49
CA LEU A 35 -7.65 -4.64 -4.53
C LEU A 35 -6.57 -3.69 -5.03
N VAL A 36 -5.50 -4.22 -5.63
CA VAL A 36 -4.47 -3.42 -6.30
C VAL A 36 -5.10 -2.55 -7.38
N GLN A 37 -5.93 -3.12 -8.24
CA GLN A 37 -6.60 -2.39 -9.30
C GLN A 37 -7.54 -1.30 -8.75
N ALA A 38 -8.30 -1.59 -7.70
CA ALA A 38 -9.19 -0.61 -7.07
C ALA A 38 -8.42 0.59 -6.46
N LEU A 39 -7.28 0.34 -5.81
CA LEU A 39 -6.44 1.39 -5.24
C LEU A 39 -5.76 2.22 -6.33
N VAL A 40 -5.25 1.60 -7.39
CA VAL A 40 -4.64 2.31 -8.53
C VAL A 40 -5.68 3.18 -9.24
N GLN A 41 -6.89 2.68 -9.47
CA GLN A 41 -7.99 3.48 -10.04
C GLN A 41 -8.38 4.66 -9.14
N ALA A 42 -8.18 4.54 -7.83
CA ALA A 42 -8.40 5.60 -6.86
C ALA A 42 -7.24 6.61 -6.76
N GLY A 43 -6.20 6.48 -7.60
CA GLY A 43 -5.06 7.39 -7.61
C GLY A 43 -3.98 7.06 -6.58
N ALA A 44 -3.87 5.79 -6.16
CA ALA A 44 -2.76 5.36 -5.31
C ALA A 44 -1.42 5.54 -6.02
N ASN A 45 -0.45 6.10 -5.32
CA ASN A 45 0.92 6.27 -5.81
C ASN A 45 1.67 4.93 -5.72
N VAL A 46 2.00 4.38 -6.89
CA VAL A 46 2.71 3.10 -7.03
C VAL A 46 4.17 3.16 -6.60
N ASN A 47 4.73 4.35 -6.47
CA ASN A 47 6.14 4.56 -6.11
C ASN A 47 6.35 4.83 -4.62
N ILE A 48 5.34 4.60 -3.78
CA ILE A 48 5.51 4.72 -2.33
C ILE A 48 6.39 3.58 -1.83
N THR A 49 7.60 3.91 -1.41
CA THR A 49 8.50 2.99 -0.74
C THR A 49 8.30 3.04 0.77
N PRO A 50 8.49 1.93 1.49
CA PRO A 50 8.57 1.97 2.93
C PRO A 50 9.68 2.92 3.37
N GLN A 51 9.39 3.75 4.36
CA GLN A 51 10.33 4.71 4.95
C GLN A 51 10.62 4.39 6.44
N GLY A 52 10.06 3.28 6.97
CA GLY A 52 10.24 2.83 8.36
C GLY A 52 11.04 1.52 8.47
N GLU A 53 10.96 0.84 9.61
CA GLU A 53 11.74 -0.39 9.92
C GLU A 53 11.71 -1.46 8.81
N LEU A 54 10.60 -1.60 8.07
CA LEU A 54 10.52 -2.54 6.93
C LEU A 54 11.44 -2.17 5.75
N ALA A 55 11.80 -0.90 5.58
CA ALA A 55 12.78 -0.48 4.58
C ALA A 55 14.19 -0.95 4.97
N GLU A 56 14.52 -0.89 6.26
CA GLU A 56 15.80 -1.34 6.79
C GLU A 56 15.90 -2.86 6.74
N GLU A 57 14.84 -3.60 7.09
CA GLU A 57 14.80 -5.07 6.98
C GLU A 57 14.88 -5.55 5.52
N ASN A 58 14.15 -4.93 4.59
CA ASN A 58 14.25 -5.29 3.17
C ASN A 58 15.61 -4.95 2.55
N PHE A 59 16.28 -3.89 3.03
CA PHE A 59 17.65 -3.56 2.60
C PHE A 59 18.68 -4.59 3.11
N LEU A 60 18.48 -5.14 4.29
CA LEU A 60 19.35 -6.16 4.89
C LEU A 60 19.07 -7.57 4.36
N ALA A 61 17.82 -7.90 4.01
CA ALA A 61 17.45 -9.21 3.45
C ALA A 61 17.99 -9.43 2.01
N GLY A 62 18.49 -8.37 1.35
CA GLY A 62 19.03 -8.41 0.00
C GLY A 62 20.57 -8.38 -0.11
N GLN A 63 21.33 -8.43 1.00
CA GLN A 63 22.80 -8.48 1.01
C GLN A 63 23.36 -9.82 1.47
#